data_AF-A0A8H6HGE0-F1
#
_entry.id   AF-A0A8H6HGE0-F1
#
_cell.length_a   1.000
_cell.length_b   1.000
_cell.length_c   1.000
_cell.angle_alpha   90.00
_cell.angle_beta   90.00
_cell.angle_gamma   90.00
#
_symmetry.space_group_name_H-M   'P 1'
#
loop_
_entity.id
_entity.type
_entity.pdbx_description
1 polymer ?
#
loop_
_entity_poly.entity_id
_entity_poly.type
_entity_poly.pdbx_seq_one_letter_code
_entity_poly.pdbx_strand_id
1 'polypeptide(L)'
;MVKDSDGATAATYFAYAVKFGYLEVADAVAPFMIDIDIDFMYGRLKGYEMACLAWMRYREQFVKITNMLTERRSVPPRCKMWAPYVDGIRSKLPMKVEGHLRLLRGASFTRLEMIFKENAYLLRGCPCGGCLEARINWSRDCKEALSTAKPFNSFL
;
A
#
# COMPACT_ATOMS: atom_id res chain seq x y z
N MET A 1 -1.39 -22.58 5.91
CA MET A 1 -2.12 -22.15 4.68
C MET A 1 -3.52 -21.73 5.08
N VAL A 2 -3.71 -20.45 5.41
CA VAL A 2 -5.04 -19.86 5.61
C VAL A 2 -5.43 -19.25 4.26
N LYS A 3 -6.60 -19.62 3.75
CA LYS A 3 -7.03 -19.44 2.36
C LYS A 3 -7.02 -17.95 1.95
N ASP A 4 -6.48 -17.68 0.76
CA ASP A 4 -6.61 -16.43 -0.01
C ASP A 4 -8.07 -16.11 -0.43
N SER A 5 -9.09 -16.55 0.34
CA SER A 5 -10.51 -16.45 -0.02
C SER A 5 -11.04 -15.02 -0.03
N ASP A 6 -10.49 -14.15 0.81
CA ASP A 6 -11.06 -12.82 1.04
C ASP A 6 -10.85 -11.91 -0.17
N GLY A 7 -9.68 -12.02 -0.82
CA GLY A 7 -9.33 -11.21 -1.98
C GLY A 7 -10.09 -11.63 -3.25
N ALA A 8 -10.23 -12.94 -3.50
CA ALA A 8 -10.98 -13.44 -4.65
C ALA A 8 -12.49 -13.15 -4.55
N THR A 9 -13.02 -13.17 -3.32
CA THR A 9 -14.41 -12.81 -3.03
C THR A 9 -14.63 -11.31 -3.25
N ALA A 10 -13.74 -10.46 -2.73
CA ALA A 10 -13.76 -9.01 -2.98
C ALA A 10 -13.71 -8.68 -4.48
N ALA A 11 -12.82 -9.31 -5.25
CA ALA A 11 -12.75 -9.14 -6.69
C ALA A 11 -14.04 -9.54 -7.42
N THR A 12 -14.77 -10.55 -6.91
CA THR A 12 -16.06 -10.96 -7.46
C THR A 12 -17.14 -9.91 -7.21
N TYR A 13 -17.24 -9.40 -5.98
CA TYR A 13 -18.18 -8.32 -5.64
C TYR A 13 -17.88 -7.03 -6.39
N PHE A 14 -16.62 -6.67 -6.51
CA PHE A 14 -16.19 -5.52 -7.28
C PHE A 14 -16.55 -5.64 -8.76
N ALA A 15 -16.25 -6.78 -9.39
CA ALA A 15 -16.60 -7.00 -10.79
C ALA A 15 -18.12 -6.94 -11.01
N TYR A 16 -18.91 -7.49 -10.09
CA TYR A 16 -20.37 -7.35 -10.13
C TYR A 16 -20.77 -5.86 -10.02
N ALA A 17 -20.26 -5.15 -9.01
CA ALA A 17 -20.57 -3.74 -8.79
C ALA A 17 -20.28 -2.87 -10.03
N VAL A 18 -19.12 -3.05 -10.66
CA VAL A 18 -18.76 -2.36 -11.89
C VAL A 18 -19.73 -2.67 -13.03
N LYS A 19 -20.01 -3.95 -13.28
CA LYS A 19 -20.84 -4.38 -14.42
C LYS A 19 -22.28 -3.89 -14.35
N PHE A 20 -22.79 -3.71 -13.14
CA PHE A 20 -24.16 -3.26 -12.88
C PHE A 20 -24.24 -1.79 -12.44
N GLY A 21 -23.14 -1.03 -12.50
CA GLY A 21 -23.13 0.41 -12.22
C GLY A 21 -23.23 0.81 -10.74
N TYR A 22 -22.98 -0.11 -9.81
CA TYR A 22 -22.96 0.15 -8.37
C TYR A 22 -21.61 0.77 -7.93
N LEU A 23 -21.32 1.99 -8.38
CA LEU A 23 -20.00 2.62 -8.21
C LEU A 23 -19.59 2.82 -6.74
N GLU A 24 -20.53 3.14 -5.86
CA GLU A 24 -20.26 3.28 -4.42
C GLU A 24 -19.80 1.95 -3.79
N VAL A 25 -20.38 0.84 -4.22
CA VAL A 25 -19.96 -0.50 -3.78
C VAL A 25 -18.59 -0.84 -4.35
N ALA A 26 -18.34 -0.48 -5.62
CA ALA A 26 -17.03 -0.69 -6.23
C ALA A 26 -15.93 0.08 -5.47
N ASP A 27 -16.18 1.34 -5.08
CA ASP A 27 -15.25 2.14 -4.28
C ASP A 27 -15.01 1.56 -2.88
N ALA A 28 -16.06 1.06 -2.23
CA ALA A 28 -15.94 0.45 -0.90
C ALA A 28 -15.11 -0.84 -0.93
N VAL A 29 -15.19 -1.61 -2.00
CA VAL A 29 -14.52 -2.92 -2.13
C VAL A 29 -13.11 -2.80 -2.71
N ALA A 30 -12.86 -1.81 -3.58
CA ALA A 30 -11.59 -1.62 -4.29
C ALA A 30 -10.33 -1.67 -3.38
N PRO A 31 -10.31 -1.04 -2.18
CA PRO A 31 -9.15 -1.10 -1.29
C PRO A 31 -8.76 -2.51 -0.83
N PHE A 32 -9.69 -3.46 -0.82
CA PHE A 32 -9.46 -4.82 -0.30
C PHE A 32 -8.85 -5.78 -1.34
N MET A 33 -8.73 -5.33 -2.59
CA MET A 33 -8.31 -6.15 -3.73
C MET A 33 -7.10 -5.58 -4.47
N ILE A 34 -6.44 -4.55 -3.93
CA ILE A 34 -5.27 -3.90 -4.57
C ILE A 34 -4.09 -4.84 -4.81
N ASP A 35 -3.96 -5.92 -4.05
CA ASP A 35 -2.92 -6.96 -4.23
C ASP A 35 -3.38 -8.13 -5.11
N ILE A 36 -4.59 -8.09 -5.67
CA ILE A 36 -5.04 -9.10 -6.62
C ILE A 36 -4.25 -8.98 -7.92
N ASP A 37 -3.95 -10.14 -8.48
CA ASP A 37 -3.26 -10.29 -9.75
C ASP A 37 -4.01 -9.62 -10.91
N ILE A 38 -3.24 -9.02 -11.83
CA ILE A 38 -3.79 -8.24 -12.94
C ILE A 38 -4.56 -9.15 -13.91
N ASP A 39 -4.02 -10.32 -14.25
CA ASP A 39 -4.65 -11.24 -15.19
C ASP A 39 -5.96 -11.80 -14.61
N PHE A 40 -5.97 -12.08 -13.31
CA PHE A 40 -7.20 -12.47 -12.62
C PHE A 40 -8.28 -11.38 -12.71
N MET A 41 -7.91 -10.12 -12.48
CA MET A 41 -8.86 -9.00 -12.59
C MET A 41 -9.33 -8.76 -14.03
N TYR A 42 -8.43 -8.89 -15.00
CA TYR A 42 -8.77 -8.79 -16.41
C TYR A 42 -9.80 -9.86 -16.82
N GLY A 43 -9.61 -11.11 -16.38
CA GLY A 43 -10.59 -12.18 -16.61
C GLY A 43 -11.98 -11.87 -16.04
N ARG A 44 -12.05 -11.21 -14.87
CA ARG A 44 -13.33 -10.84 -14.23
C ARG A 44 -14.04 -9.68 -14.92
N LEU A 45 -13.29 -8.74 -15.47
CA LEU A 45 -13.78 -7.53 -16.12
C LEU A 45 -13.81 -7.62 -17.66
N LYS A 46 -13.65 -8.82 -18.23
CA LYS A 46 -13.74 -9.05 -19.68
C LYS A 46 -15.01 -8.42 -20.28
N GLY A 47 -14.85 -7.62 -21.34
CA GLY A 47 -15.92 -6.85 -21.98
C GLY A 47 -16.19 -5.48 -21.34
N TYR A 48 -15.39 -5.08 -20.34
CA TYR A 48 -15.45 -3.80 -19.64
C TYR A 48 -14.04 -3.18 -19.56
N GLU A 49 -13.43 -2.94 -20.73
CA GLU A 49 -12.01 -2.56 -20.87
C GLU A 49 -11.68 -1.25 -20.15
N MET A 50 -12.59 -0.28 -20.16
CA MET A 50 -12.44 0.97 -19.42
C MET A 50 -12.35 0.73 -17.91
N ALA A 51 -13.11 -0.23 -17.37
CA ALA A 51 -13.02 -0.58 -15.97
C ALA A 51 -11.72 -1.32 -15.62
N CYS A 52 -11.18 -2.14 -16.53
CA CYS A 52 -9.84 -2.71 -16.38
C CYS A 52 -8.77 -1.61 -16.28
N LEU A 53 -8.84 -0.61 -17.17
CA LEU A 53 -7.91 0.51 -17.17
C LEU A 53 -8.04 1.36 -15.90
N ALA A 54 -9.27 1.66 -15.49
CA ALA A 54 -9.56 2.38 -14.25
C ALA A 54 -9.00 1.63 -13.03
N TRP A 55 -9.15 0.30 -13.00
CA TRP A 55 -8.60 -0.53 -11.94
C TRP A 55 -7.07 -0.47 -11.89
N MET A 56 -6.40 -0.56 -13.04
CA MET A 56 -4.94 -0.45 -13.11
C MET A 56 -4.45 0.91 -12.60
N ARG A 57 -5.10 2.01 -13.00
CA ARG A 57 -4.79 3.37 -12.52
C ARG A 57 -5.03 3.52 -11.01
N TYR A 58 -6.14 2.98 -10.53
CA TYR A 58 -6.45 2.96 -9.10
C TYR A 58 -5.36 2.22 -8.32
N ARG A 59 -4.97 1.02 -8.75
CA ARG A 59 -3.91 0.20 -8.15
C ARG A 59 -2.54 0.90 -8.18
N GLU A 60 -2.24 1.64 -9.26
CA GLU A 60 -0.97 2.37 -9.42
C GLU A 60 -0.72 3.36 -8.28
N GLN A 61 -1.77 4.01 -7.74
CA GLN A 61 -1.64 4.90 -6.58
C GLN A 61 -1.03 4.17 -5.37
N PHE A 62 -1.46 2.94 -5.12
CA PHE A 62 -0.95 2.13 -4.01
C PHE A 62 0.45 1.59 -4.31
N VAL A 63 0.75 1.25 -5.56
CA VAL A 63 2.12 0.88 -5.96
C VAL A 63 3.10 2.02 -5.68
N LYS A 64 2.73 3.28 -6.00
CA LYS A 64 3.53 4.46 -5.67
C LYS A 64 3.78 4.59 -4.18
N ILE A 65 2.76 4.36 -3.35
CA ILE A 65 2.91 4.33 -1.88
C ILE A 65 3.90 3.23 -1.48
N THR A 66 3.81 2.03 -2.05
CA THR A 66 4.76 0.94 -1.71
C THR A 66 6.20 1.25 -2.13
N ASN A 67 6.40 1.99 -3.21
CA ASN A 67 7.74 2.46 -3.61
C ASN A 67 8.31 3.44 -2.55
N MET A 68 7.49 4.37 -2.04
CA MET A 68 7.90 5.26 -0.94
C MET A 68 8.32 4.52 0.35
N LEU A 69 7.88 3.28 0.54
CA LEU A 69 8.27 2.41 1.67
C LEU A 69 9.59 1.68 1.45
N THR A 70 9.97 1.46 0.19
CA THR A 70 11.12 0.65 -0.18
C THR A 70 12.30 1.49 -0.64
N GLU A 71 12.05 2.73 -1.06
CA GLU A 71 13.05 3.72 -1.45
C GLU A 71 14.00 4.05 -0.29
N ARG A 72 15.30 4.16 -0.63
CA ARG A 72 16.31 4.64 0.30
C ARG A 72 16.11 6.13 0.54
N ARG A 73 15.33 6.45 1.57
CA ARG A 73 15.18 7.82 2.09
C ARG A 73 16.56 8.38 2.44
N SER A 74 16.77 9.65 2.09
CA SER A 74 18.02 10.38 2.33
C SER A 74 18.46 10.21 3.78
N VAL A 75 19.69 9.72 3.94
CA VAL A 75 20.32 9.48 5.24
C VAL A 75 20.52 10.83 5.91
N PRO A 76 20.01 11.07 7.13
CA PRO A 76 20.39 12.24 7.91
C PRO A 76 21.93 12.27 7.98
N PRO A 77 22.58 13.34 7.53
CA PRO A 77 24.02 13.36 7.36
C PRO A 77 24.69 12.93 8.68
N ARG A 78 25.50 11.86 8.61
CA ARG A 78 26.37 11.35 9.68
C ARG A 78 25.72 10.54 10.85
N CYS A 79 24.42 10.19 10.87
CA CYS A 79 23.93 9.23 11.91
C CYS A 79 24.05 7.77 11.46
N LYS A 80 24.85 7.00 12.22
CA LYS A 80 25.06 5.55 12.00
C LYS A 80 23.82 4.69 12.32
N MET A 81 22.82 5.25 12.99
CA MET A 81 21.61 4.53 13.40
C MET A 81 20.51 4.50 12.32
N TRP A 82 20.55 5.41 11.34
CA TRP A 82 19.51 5.50 10.30
C TRP A 82 19.53 4.30 9.36
N ALA A 83 20.70 3.90 8.87
CA ALA A 83 20.81 2.77 7.95
C ALA A 83 20.28 1.46 8.57
N PRO A 84 20.70 1.06 9.80
CA PRO A 84 20.12 -0.09 10.48
C PRO A 84 18.61 -0.01 10.66
N TYR A 85 18.07 1.17 10.95
CA TYR A 85 16.62 1.38 11.07
C TYR A 85 15.89 1.13 9.75
N VAL A 86 16.38 1.69 8.64
CA VAL A 86 15.81 1.48 7.29
C VAL A 86 15.91 0.00 6.91
N ASP A 87 17.04 -0.64 7.14
CA ASP A 87 17.23 -2.07 6.84
C ASP A 87 16.33 -2.97 7.70
N GLY A 88 16.10 -2.61 8.97
CA GLY A 88 15.14 -3.28 9.86
C GLY A 88 13.69 -3.17 9.40
N ILE A 89 13.31 -2.07 8.74
CA ILE A 89 12.00 -1.94 8.10
C ILE A 89 11.94 -2.81 6.85
N ARG A 90 12.93 -2.68 5.95
CA ARG A 90 12.95 -3.37 4.65
C ARG A 90 12.97 -4.90 4.81
N SER A 91 13.67 -5.42 5.83
CA SER A 91 13.68 -6.85 6.12
C SER A 91 12.34 -7.42 6.59
N LYS A 92 11.42 -6.57 7.07
CA LYS A 92 10.05 -6.96 7.45
C LYS A 92 9.03 -6.77 6.33
N LEU A 93 9.42 -6.12 5.23
CA LEU A 93 8.56 -5.97 4.07
C LEU A 93 8.58 -7.26 3.23
N PRO A 94 7.42 -7.72 2.73
CA PRO A 94 7.37 -8.84 1.80
C PRO A 94 8.26 -8.63 0.57
N MET A 95 8.89 -9.68 0.04
CA MET A 95 9.79 -9.54 -1.11
C MET A 95 9.10 -9.14 -2.43
N LYS A 96 7.78 -9.34 -2.54
CA LYS A 96 7.00 -9.09 -3.76
C LYS A 96 6.07 -7.89 -3.59
N VAL A 97 5.81 -7.18 -4.69
CA VAL A 97 4.94 -5.99 -4.71
C VAL A 97 3.53 -6.32 -4.22
N GLU A 98 2.99 -7.48 -4.56
CA GLU A 98 1.67 -7.94 -4.10
C GLU A 98 1.65 -8.05 -2.56
N GLY A 99 2.75 -8.49 -1.96
CA GLY A 99 2.88 -8.52 -0.50
C GLY A 99 2.91 -7.12 0.12
N HIS A 100 3.55 -6.14 -0.53
CA HIS A 100 3.48 -4.76 -0.08
C HIS A 100 2.07 -4.18 -0.18
N LEU A 101 1.39 -4.41 -1.31
CA LEU A 101 0.01 -3.96 -1.52
C LEU A 101 -0.94 -4.59 -0.50
N ARG A 102 -0.69 -5.84 -0.11
CA ARG A 102 -1.46 -6.52 0.94
C ARG A 102 -1.38 -5.81 2.30
N LEU A 103 -0.28 -5.11 2.61
CA LEU A 103 -0.16 -4.30 3.82
C LEU A 103 -1.05 -3.06 3.80
N LEU A 104 -1.50 -2.63 2.61
CA LEU A 104 -2.33 -1.45 2.39
C LEU A 104 -3.82 -1.81 2.17
N ARG A 105 -4.18 -3.11 2.23
CA ARG A 105 -5.57 -3.56 2.06
C ARG A 105 -6.52 -2.88 3.05
N GLY A 106 -7.71 -2.53 2.56
CA GLY A 106 -8.73 -1.85 3.37
C GLY A 106 -8.33 -0.44 3.81
N ALA A 107 -7.25 0.09 3.23
CA ALA A 107 -6.71 1.43 3.48
C ALA A 107 -6.47 1.77 4.97
N SER A 108 -5.98 0.82 5.78
CA SER A 108 -5.48 1.11 7.14
C SER A 108 -3.96 1.09 7.18
N PHE A 109 -3.35 2.23 7.51
CA PHE A 109 -1.89 2.36 7.72
C PHE A 109 -1.38 1.59 8.97
N THR A 110 -2.28 0.98 9.75
CA THR A 110 -1.97 0.36 11.04
C THR A 110 -0.88 -0.69 10.97
N ARG A 111 -0.91 -1.59 9.99
CA ARG A 111 0.08 -2.67 9.88
C ARG A 111 1.47 -2.16 9.56
N LEU A 112 1.54 -1.16 8.71
CA LEU A 112 2.79 -0.51 8.36
C LEU A 112 3.33 0.35 9.52
N GLU A 113 2.43 1.04 10.23
CA GLU A 113 2.77 1.79 11.44
C GLU A 113 3.37 0.89 12.53
N MET A 114 2.87 -0.35 12.66
CA MET A 114 3.48 -1.34 13.55
C MET A 114 4.93 -1.62 13.14
N ILE A 115 5.23 -1.82 11.86
CA ILE A 115 6.61 -2.03 11.36
C ILE A 115 7.51 -0.83 11.70
N PHE A 116 7.03 0.39 11.53
CA PHE A 116 7.74 1.62 11.92
C PHE A 116 7.95 1.74 13.43
N LYS A 117 6.98 1.33 14.25
CA LYS A 117 7.06 1.37 15.72
C LYS A 117 7.98 0.29 16.28
N GLU A 118 7.89 -0.92 15.76
CA GLU A 118 8.71 -2.06 16.18
C GLU A 118 10.20 -1.84 15.93
N ASN A 119 10.58 -1.04 14.92
CA ASN A 119 11.98 -0.73 14.64
C ASN A 119 12.45 0.58 15.32
N ALA A 120 11.55 1.33 15.97
CA ALA A 120 11.88 2.62 16.56
C ALA A 120 12.96 2.54 17.66
N TYR A 121 13.13 1.38 18.29
CA TYR A 121 14.19 1.16 19.28
C TYR A 121 15.59 1.33 18.67
N LEU A 122 15.77 1.06 17.37
CA LEU A 122 17.04 1.27 16.66
C LEU A 122 17.45 2.74 16.60
N LEU A 123 16.51 3.66 16.84
CA LEU A 123 16.79 5.10 16.89
C LEU A 123 16.93 5.63 18.33
N ARG A 124 16.73 4.77 19.36
CA ARG A 124 16.91 5.19 20.76
C ARG A 124 18.37 5.61 20.97
N GLY A 125 18.57 6.84 21.42
CA GLY A 125 19.90 7.40 21.65
C GLY A 125 20.65 7.84 20.40
N CYS A 126 20.04 7.95 19.20
CA CYS A 126 20.73 8.61 18.08
C CYS A 126 20.99 10.09 18.48
N PRO A 127 22.26 10.54 18.53
CA PRO A 127 22.62 11.85 19.05
C PRO A 127 22.32 13.00 18.07
N CYS A 128 21.96 12.70 16.82
CA CYS A 128 21.78 13.75 15.81
C CYS A 128 20.41 14.44 15.84
N GLY A 129 19.41 13.90 16.57
CA GLY A 129 18.01 14.38 16.56
C GLY A 129 17.26 14.15 15.24
N GLY A 130 17.93 14.35 14.09
CA GLY A 130 17.36 14.26 12.75
C GLY A 130 16.87 12.87 12.34
N CYS A 131 17.31 11.77 12.97
CA CYS A 131 16.76 10.45 12.67
C CYS A 131 15.34 10.26 13.19
N LEU A 132 15.02 10.82 14.35
CA LEU A 132 13.66 10.77 14.89
C LEU A 132 12.72 11.58 14.00
N GLU A 133 13.16 12.79 13.62
CA GLU A 133 12.42 13.64 12.69
C GLU A 133 12.25 12.97 11.32
N ALA A 134 13.31 12.41 10.74
CA ALA A 134 13.24 11.68 9.47
C ALA A 134 12.27 10.49 9.54
N ARG A 135 12.23 9.76 10.67
CA ARG A 135 11.22 8.70 10.90
C ARG A 135 9.81 9.27 10.92
N ILE A 136 9.58 10.35 11.65
CA ILE A 136 8.25 10.98 11.77
C ILE A 136 7.79 11.48 10.40
N ASN A 137 8.68 12.14 9.65
CA ASN A 137 8.41 12.65 8.32
C ASN A 137 8.11 11.51 7.36
N TRP A 138 8.91 10.44 7.36
CA TRP A 138 8.65 9.28 6.52
C TRP A 138 7.29 8.63 6.81
N SER A 139 6.95 8.41 8.09
CA SER A 139 5.63 7.88 8.46
C SER A 139 4.49 8.82 8.06
N ARG A 140 4.69 10.14 8.14
CA ARG A 140 3.71 11.15 7.78
C ARG A 140 3.47 11.17 6.27
N ASP A 141 4.53 11.22 5.47
CA ASP A 141 4.44 11.21 4.00
C ASP A 141 3.66 10.00 3.49
N CYS A 142 3.90 8.81 4.07
CA CYS A 142 3.17 7.62 3.65
C CYS A 142 1.70 7.62 4.10
N LYS A 143 1.39 8.20 5.27
CA LYS A 143 0.00 8.41 5.72
C LYS A 143 -0.73 9.41 4.82
N GLU A 144 -0.07 10.50 4.47
CA GLU A 144 -0.61 11.54 3.60
C GLU A 144 -0.89 10.99 2.19
N ALA A 145 0.07 10.26 1.61
CA ALA A 145 -0.10 9.60 0.31
C ALA A 145 -1.26 8.59 0.32
N LEU A 146 -1.45 7.86 1.43
CA LEU A 146 -2.60 6.95 1.57
C LEU A 146 -3.93 7.71 1.71
N SER A 147 -3.97 8.80 2.47
CA SER A 147 -5.18 9.60 2.68
C SER A 147 -5.64 10.39 1.45
N THR A 148 -4.72 10.62 0.50
CA THR A 148 -4.99 11.34 -0.75
C THR A 148 -5.26 10.40 -1.93
N ALA A 149 -5.26 9.08 -1.69
CA ALA A 149 -5.62 8.10 -2.71
C ALA A 149 -7.06 8.33 -3.18
N LYS A 150 -7.23 8.55 -4.48
CA LYS A 150 -8.54 8.80 -5.08
C LYS A 150 -9.40 7.54 -5.10
N PRO A 151 -10.74 7.67 -4.97
CA PRO A 151 -11.66 6.55 -5.14
C PRO A 151 -11.55 5.95 -6.55
N PHE A 152 -11.93 4.70 -6.70
CA PHE A 152 -11.83 3.97 -7.96
C PHE A 152 -12.70 4.61 -9.05
N ASN A 153 -13.92 5.04 -8.71
CA ASN A 153 -14.85 5.65 -9.65
C ASN A 153 -14.31 6.91 -10.34
N SER A 154 -13.33 7.60 -9.76
CA SER A 154 -12.70 8.79 -10.35
C SER A 154 -11.84 8.50 -11.59
N PHE A 155 -11.61 7.21 -11.89
CA PHE A 155 -10.82 6.74 -13.03
C PHE A 155 -11.67 6.09 -14.14
N LEU A 156 -12.99 5.97 -13.93
CA LEU A 156 -13.94 5.40 -14.89
C LEU A 156 -14.33 6.39 -16.00
#